data_AF-A0A819YL64-F1
#
_entry.id   AF-A0A819YL64-F1
#
_cell.length_a   1.000
_cell.length_b   1.000
_cell.length_c   1.000
_cell.angle_alpha   90.00
_cell.angle_beta   90.00
_cell.angle_gamma   90.00
#
_symmetry.space_group_name_H-M   'P 1'
#
loop_
_entity.id
_entity.type
_entity.pdbx_description
1 polymer ?
#
loop_
_entity_poly.entity_id
_entity_poly.type
_entity_poly.pdbx_seq_one_letter_code
_entity_poly.pdbx_strand_id
1 'polypeptide(L)'
;GWCNNISWNVGPLIYNQYYASIERYEWNRLCSCKSIVPMIHLSWNIARNIRINDRHLFELIKFILHQSLKYIQLTLSYLEQQFGRGVDVRKQLRTTHEPAHYCITCDYEVFNILFITEIDRKHVVRCLDCALQYDKQLENVVVLYQFTLDDLKTVYDQFQLYLLPTLNSTTRSITNT
;
A
#
# COMPACT_ATOMS: atom_id res chain seq x y z
N GLY A 1 -27.17 -31.67 11.86
CA GLY A 1 -27.68 -32.21 10.58
C GLY A 1 -26.56 -32.23 9.55
N TRP A 2 -26.82 -32.72 8.33
CA TRP A 2 -25.85 -32.68 7.22
C TRP A 2 -26.12 -31.49 6.31
N CYS A 3 -25.10 -30.65 6.08
CA CYS A 3 -25.17 -29.48 5.21
C CYS A 3 -23.81 -29.18 4.58
N ASN A 4 -23.86 -28.52 3.42
CA ASN A 4 -22.70 -27.91 2.75
C ASN A 4 -22.80 -26.39 2.87
N ASN A 5 -21.67 -25.71 3.05
CA ASN A 5 -21.61 -24.26 3.24
C ASN A 5 -20.64 -23.62 2.24
N ILE A 6 -20.98 -22.40 1.81
CA ILE A 6 -20.11 -21.51 1.04
C ILE A 6 -19.95 -20.22 1.85
N SER A 7 -18.71 -19.73 1.94
CA SER A 7 -18.38 -18.50 2.67
C SER A 7 -17.33 -17.69 1.94
N TRP A 8 -17.42 -16.37 2.05
CA TRP A 8 -16.39 -15.42 1.60
C TRP A 8 -16.35 -14.22 2.54
N ASN A 9 -15.27 -13.45 2.47
CA ASN A 9 -15.13 -12.21 3.23
C ASN A 9 -15.53 -11.01 2.36
N VAL A 10 -16.05 -9.97 3.01
CA VAL A 10 -16.29 -8.65 2.42
C VAL A 10 -15.70 -7.60 3.34
N GLY A 11 -15.15 -6.53 2.77
CA GLY A 11 -14.63 -5.38 3.51
C GLY A 11 -15.42 -4.13 3.16
N PRO A 12 -16.49 -3.80 3.90
CA PRO A 12 -17.21 -2.55 3.69
C PRO A 12 -16.26 -1.36 3.81
N LEU A 13 -16.37 -0.39 2.91
CA LEU A 13 -15.50 0.79 2.88
C LEU A 13 -15.98 1.83 3.90
N ILE A 14 -15.83 1.48 5.19
CA ILE A 14 -16.20 2.30 6.35
C ILE A 14 -15.01 2.41 7.31
N TYR A 15 -14.97 3.48 8.09
CA TYR A 15 -13.87 3.75 9.02
C TYR A 15 -13.53 2.55 9.93
N ASN A 16 -14.51 2.01 10.67
CA ASN A 16 -14.27 0.92 11.62
C ASN A 16 -13.66 -0.33 10.97
N GLN A 17 -14.13 -0.69 9.76
CA GLN A 17 -13.60 -1.84 9.03
C GLN A 17 -12.16 -1.62 8.61
N TYR A 18 -11.86 -0.46 8.02
CA TYR A 18 -10.51 -0.15 7.56
C TYR A 18 -9.54 -0.01 8.74
N TYR A 19 -9.97 0.65 9.82
CA TYR A 19 -9.21 0.78 11.07
C TYR A 19 -8.85 -0.59 11.66
N ALA A 20 -9.83 -1.47 11.87
CA ALA A 20 -9.57 -2.82 12.40
C ALA A 20 -8.66 -3.64 11.48
N SER A 21 -8.79 -3.48 10.16
CA SER A 21 -7.90 -4.14 9.19
C SER A 21 -6.46 -3.64 9.29
N ILE A 22 -6.24 -2.33 9.48
CA ILE A 22 -4.90 -1.75 9.68
C ILE A 22 -4.31 -2.19 11.02
N GLU A 23 -5.08 -2.15 12.11
CA GLU A 23 -4.61 -2.64 13.41
C GLU A 23 -4.20 -4.12 13.35
N ARG A 24 -5.01 -4.95 12.69
CA ARG A 24 -4.67 -6.36 12.50
C ARG A 24 -3.42 -6.52 11.63
N TYR A 25 -3.27 -5.71 10.58
CA TYR A 25 -2.10 -5.75 9.71
C TYR A 25 -0.81 -5.45 10.48
N GLU A 26 -0.80 -4.41 11.33
CA GLU A 26 0.36 -4.07 12.16
C GLU A 26 0.58 -5.09 13.29
N TRP A 27 -0.49 -5.61 13.89
CA TRP A 27 -0.38 -6.67 14.89
C TRP A 27 0.24 -7.94 14.29
N ASN A 28 -0.21 -8.34 13.10
CA ASN A 28 0.34 -9.48 12.38
C ASN A 28 1.83 -9.29 12.10
N ARG A 29 2.24 -8.09 11.68
CA ARG A 29 3.67 -7.73 11.53
C ARG A 29 4.44 -7.99 12.83
N LEU A 30 3.96 -7.49 13.97
CA LEU A 30 4.63 -7.65 15.26
C LEU A 30 4.72 -9.12 15.69
N CYS A 31 3.68 -9.91 15.41
CA CYS A 31 3.63 -11.33 15.71
C CYS A 31 4.33 -12.22 14.66
N SER A 32 4.97 -11.65 13.63
CA SER A 32 5.55 -12.40 12.52
C SER A 32 4.53 -13.33 11.81
N CYS A 33 3.28 -12.87 11.70
CA CYS A 33 2.20 -13.55 11.00
C CYS A 33 1.94 -12.88 9.64
N LYS A 34 1.67 -13.68 8.61
CA LYS A 34 1.32 -13.16 7.28
C LYS A 34 -0.03 -12.46 7.27
N SER A 35 -0.06 -11.22 6.80
CA SER A 35 -1.30 -10.53 6.45
C SER A 35 -1.75 -10.92 5.04
N ILE A 36 -2.81 -11.73 4.95
CA ILE A 36 -3.38 -12.20 3.66
C ILE A 36 -3.89 -11.02 2.82
N VAL A 37 -4.39 -9.96 3.47
CA VAL A 37 -4.80 -8.73 2.79
C VAL A 37 -3.60 -7.76 2.78
N PRO A 38 -3.08 -7.38 1.61
CA PRO A 38 -1.98 -6.42 1.49
C PRO A 38 -2.52 -5.00 1.69
N MET A 39 -2.55 -4.55 2.94
CA MET A 39 -3.21 -3.31 3.31
C MET A 39 -2.56 -2.08 2.67
N ILE A 40 -1.23 -2.06 2.47
CA ILE A 40 -0.58 -0.91 1.85
C ILE A 40 -0.97 -0.81 0.37
N HIS A 41 -0.86 -1.92 -0.36
CA HIS A 41 -1.28 -2.01 -1.76
C HIS A 41 -2.77 -1.68 -1.94
N LEU A 42 -3.63 -2.23 -1.09
CA LEU A 42 -5.06 -1.94 -1.09
C LEU A 42 -5.33 -0.44 -0.88
N SER A 43 -4.62 0.20 0.06
CA SER A 43 -4.79 1.62 0.36
C SER A 43 -4.45 2.51 -0.84
N TRP A 44 -3.36 2.21 -1.53
CA TRP A 44 -2.99 2.91 -2.77
C TRP A 44 -4.02 2.68 -3.89
N ASN A 45 -4.58 1.47 -3.99
CA ASN A 45 -5.65 1.20 -4.95
C ASN A 45 -6.95 1.94 -4.61
N ILE A 46 -7.33 2.04 -3.34
CA ILE A 46 -8.47 2.84 -2.91
C ILE A 46 -8.24 4.31 -3.30
N ALA A 47 -7.06 4.84 -3.01
CA ALA A 47 -6.73 6.24 -3.31
C ALA A 47 -6.78 6.57 -4.80
N ARG A 48 -6.40 5.63 -5.68
CA ARG A 48 -6.44 5.80 -7.13
C ARG A 48 -7.85 5.73 -7.72
N ASN A 49 -8.74 4.94 -7.12
CA ASN A 49 -9.96 4.51 -7.80
C ASN A 49 -11.26 4.93 -7.10
N ILE A 50 -11.21 5.34 -5.82
CA ILE A 50 -12.41 5.57 -5.01
C ILE A 50 -12.41 6.96 -4.40
N ARG A 51 -13.54 7.65 -4.53
CA ARG A 51 -13.80 8.92 -3.84
C ARG A 51 -14.39 8.64 -2.46
N ILE A 52 -13.79 9.19 -1.42
CA ILE A 52 -14.21 9.00 -0.02
C ILE A 52 -14.87 10.27 0.48
N ASN A 53 -16.08 10.17 1.01
CA ASN A 53 -16.83 11.27 1.63
C ASN A 53 -16.77 11.24 3.18
N ASP A 54 -16.52 10.08 3.77
CA ASP A 54 -16.32 9.93 5.22
C ASP A 54 -14.97 10.51 5.64
N ARG A 55 -15.01 11.51 6.51
CA ARG A 55 -13.83 12.27 6.92
C ARG A 55 -12.82 11.40 7.68
N HIS A 56 -13.28 10.57 8.62
CA HIS A 56 -12.39 9.76 9.44
C HIS A 56 -11.68 8.67 8.63
N LEU A 57 -12.42 8.03 7.72
CA LEU A 57 -11.87 7.05 6.78
C LEU A 57 -10.86 7.72 5.84
N PHE A 58 -11.21 8.89 5.28
CA PHE A 58 -10.30 9.66 4.43
C PHE A 58 -9.00 9.99 5.17
N GLU A 59 -9.08 10.56 6.37
CA GLU A 59 -7.92 10.94 7.18
C GLU A 59 -7.03 9.73 7.49
N LEU A 60 -7.63 8.58 7.83
CA LEU A 60 -6.90 7.35 8.13
C LEU A 60 -6.21 6.78 6.89
N ILE A 61 -6.90 6.68 5.74
CA ILE A 61 -6.26 6.24 4.49
C ILE A 61 -5.13 7.20 4.12
N LYS A 62 -5.39 8.51 4.17
CA LYS A 62 -4.39 9.56 3.86
C LYS A 62 -3.15 9.42 4.74
N PHE A 63 -3.33 9.13 6.03
CA PHE A 63 -2.24 8.85 6.95
C PHE A 63 -1.41 7.64 6.51
N ILE A 64 -2.05 6.51 6.17
CA ILE A 64 -1.34 5.31 5.69
C ILE A 64 -0.58 5.57 4.39
N LEU A 65 -1.17 6.29 3.44
CA LEU A 65 -0.49 6.72 2.21
C LEU A 65 0.75 7.57 2.54
N HIS A 66 0.62 8.54 3.44
CA HIS A 66 1.74 9.40 3.86
C HIS A 66 2.88 8.59 4.48
N GLN A 67 2.58 7.66 5.41
CA GLN A 67 3.60 6.82 6.04
C GLN A 67 4.30 5.93 5.02
N SER A 68 3.55 5.32 4.11
CA SER A 68 4.15 4.48 3.06
C SER A 68 5.01 5.29 2.08
N LEU A 69 4.58 6.49 1.69
CA LEU A 69 5.36 7.38 0.82
C LEU A 69 6.66 7.82 1.50
N LYS A 70 6.59 8.19 2.78
CA LYS A 70 7.76 8.53 3.60
C LYS A 70 8.73 7.35 3.68
N TYR A 71 8.23 6.13 3.93
CA TYR A 71 9.06 4.93 3.97
C TYR A 71 9.78 4.68 2.64
N ILE A 72 9.09 4.80 1.52
CA ILE A 72 9.66 4.64 0.17
C ILE A 72 10.76 5.68 -0.06
N GLN A 73 10.49 6.96 0.23
CA GLN A 73 11.48 8.02 0.07
C GLN A 73 12.73 7.78 0.93
N LEU A 74 12.53 7.45 2.21
CA LEU A 74 13.65 7.16 3.13
C LEU A 74 14.46 5.94 2.68
N THR A 75 13.80 4.90 2.17
CA THR A 75 14.48 3.70 1.68
C THR A 75 15.34 4.02 0.45
N LEU A 76 14.82 4.78 -0.51
CA LEU A 76 15.59 5.19 -1.68
C LEU A 76 16.79 6.07 -1.29
N SER A 77 16.59 7.05 -0.41
CA SER A 77 17.68 7.88 0.10
C SER A 77 18.72 7.08 0.89
N TYR A 78 18.29 6.10 1.68
CA TYR A 78 19.18 5.20 2.39
C TYR A 78 20.05 4.39 1.41
N LEU A 79 19.45 3.83 0.37
CA LEU A 79 20.19 3.05 -0.64
C LEU A 79 21.23 3.93 -1.37
N GLU A 80 20.84 5.13 -1.76
CA GLU A 80 21.74 6.09 -2.40
C GLU A 80 22.89 6.50 -1.47
N GLN A 81 22.63 6.77 -0.19
CA GLN A 81 23.64 7.22 0.77
C GLN A 81 24.61 6.11 1.18
N GLN A 82 24.13 4.89 1.38
CA GLN A 82 24.96 3.79 1.89
C GLN A 82 25.71 3.06 0.77
N PHE A 83 25.08 2.87 -0.39
CA PHE A 83 25.63 2.04 -1.45
C PHE A 83 25.95 2.83 -2.73
N GLY A 84 25.47 4.06 -2.86
CA GLY A 84 25.73 4.90 -4.04
C GLY A 84 25.31 4.21 -5.33
N ARG A 85 26.26 4.00 -6.25
CA ARG A 85 26.06 3.27 -7.51
C ARG A 85 26.28 1.76 -7.40
N GLY A 86 26.57 1.24 -6.21
CA GLY A 86 26.83 -0.17 -5.96
C GLY A 86 25.58 -1.05 -5.98
N VAL A 87 24.40 -0.48 -5.75
CA VAL A 87 23.12 -1.19 -5.82
C VAL A 87 22.37 -0.80 -7.08
N ASP A 88 22.03 -1.81 -7.88
CA ASP A 88 21.30 -1.62 -9.13
C ASP A 88 19.80 -1.47 -8.88
N VAL A 89 19.35 -0.20 -8.83
CA VAL A 89 17.95 0.17 -8.62
C VAL A 89 17.27 0.38 -9.97
N ARG A 90 16.37 -0.53 -10.34
CA ARG A 90 15.68 -0.51 -11.65
C ARG A 90 14.19 -0.30 -11.52
N LYS A 91 13.60 0.38 -12.50
CA LYS A 91 12.15 0.46 -12.66
C LYS A 91 11.62 -0.85 -13.22
N GLN A 92 10.66 -1.47 -12.55
CA GLN A 92 9.90 -2.61 -13.09
C GLN A 92 8.42 -2.31 -12.95
N LEU A 93 7.77 -1.96 -14.07
CA LEU A 93 6.33 -1.72 -14.08
C LEU A 93 5.57 -3.00 -13.73
N ARG A 94 4.48 -2.83 -12.99
CA ARG A 94 3.57 -3.93 -12.68
C ARG A 94 2.87 -4.41 -13.93
N THR A 95 2.68 -5.72 -14.02
CA THR A 95 1.82 -6.33 -15.03
C THR A 95 0.35 -6.26 -14.61
N THR A 96 -0.56 -6.34 -15.57
CA THR A 96 -2.00 -6.38 -15.28
C THR A 96 -2.32 -7.62 -14.44
N HIS A 97 -3.03 -7.44 -13.33
CA HIS A 97 -3.36 -8.50 -12.35
C HIS A 97 -2.18 -9.10 -11.58
N GLU A 98 -1.03 -8.43 -11.56
CA GLU A 98 0.07 -8.83 -10.68
C GLU A 98 -0.38 -8.79 -9.21
N PRO A 99 -0.12 -9.83 -8.39
CA PRO A 99 -0.46 -9.84 -6.97
C PRO A 99 0.47 -8.93 -6.16
N ALA A 100 0.07 -8.60 -4.92
CA ALA A 100 0.99 -7.95 -3.99
C ALA A 100 2.14 -8.91 -3.63
N HIS A 101 3.33 -8.34 -3.41
CA HIS A 101 4.52 -9.10 -3.07
C HIS A 101 4.69 -9.23 -1.57
N TYR A 102 5.28 -10.34 -1.14
CA TYR A 102 5.57 -10.61 0.27
C TYR A 102 7.02 -11.08 0.40
N CYS A 103 7.65 -10.72 1.51
CA CYS A 103 9.00 -11.16 1.83
C CYS A 103 8.99 -12.67 2.06
N ILE A 104 9.85 -13.40 1.35
CA ILE A 104 9.96 -14.86 1.48
C ILE A 104 10.39 -15.34 2.88
N THR A 105 10.97 -14.47 3.71
CA THR A 105 11.51 -14.83 5.03
C THR A 105 10.59 -14.46 6.18
N CYS A 106 9.97 -13.27 6.14
CA CYS A 106 9.14 -12.78 7.25
C CYS A 106 7.67 -12.58 6.88
N ASP A 107 7.27 -12.95 5.65
CA ASP A 107 5.89 -12.82 5.15
C ASP A 107 5.28 -11.40 5.22
N TYR A 108 6.13 -10.38 5.37
CA TYR A 108 5.72 -8.97 5.34
C TYR A 108 5.37 -8.53 3.91
N GLU A 109 4.32 -7.72 3.74
CA GLU A 109 3.94 -7.11 2.46
C GLU A 109 5.03 -6.14 1.92
N VAL A 110 5.71 -6.49 0.84
CA VAL A 110 6.74 -5.62 0.25
C VAL A 110 6.10 -4.72 -0.82
N PHE A 111 5.77 -3.49 -0.43
CA PHE A 111 5.16 -2.52 -1.32
C PHE A 111 6.20 -1.62 -2.00
N ASN A 112 6.05 -1.46 -3.32
CA ASN A 112 6.85 -0.62 -4.22
C ASN A 112 8.32 -1.03 -4.40
N ILE A 113 9.14 -1.02 -3.35
CA ILE A 113 10.59 -1.30 -3.43
C ILE A 113 10.83 -2.77 -3.08
N LEU A 114 11.17 -3.57 -4.08
CA LEU A 114 11.37 -5.01 -3.98
C LEU A 114 12.87 -5.33 -3.98
N PHE A 115 13.33 -6.13 -3.02
CA PHE A 115 14.68 -6.64 -2.99
C PHE A 115 14.68 -8.07 -3.53
N ILE A 116 15.18 -8.25 -4.75
CA ILE A 116 15.14 -9.53 -5.45
C ILE A 116 16.44 -10.28 -5.19
N THR A 117 16.29 -11.53 -4.73
CA THR A 117 17.38 -12.48 -4.54
C THR A 117 17.07 -13.78 -5.27
N GLU A 118 18.08 -14.63 -5.45
CA GLU A 118 17.92 -15.95 -6.07
C GLU A 118 17.97 -17.06 -5.01
N ILE A 119 16.97 -17.93 -4.99
CA ILE A 119 16.95 -19.17 -4.20
C ILE A 119 16.62 -20.31 -5.16
N ASP A 120 17.47 -21.33 -5.24
CA ASP A 120 17.27 -22.51 -6.11
C ASP A 120 16.89 -22.14 -7.55
N ARG A 121 17.59 -21.16 -8.14
CA ARG A 121 17.35 -20.62 -9.49
C ARG A 121 15.99 -19.93 -9.69
N LYS A 122 15.33 -19.52 -8.61
CA LYS A 122 14.09 -18.73 -8.64
C LYS A 122 14.32 -17.37 -8.01
N HIS A 123 13.84 -16.34 -8.69
CA HIS A 123 13.81 -14.98 -8.15
C HIS A 123 12.73 -14.88 -7.07
N VAL A 124 13.11 -14.42 -5.88
CA VAL A 124 12.22 -14.26 -4.74
C VAL A 124 12.34 -12.85 -4.17
N VAL A 125 11.23 -12.34 -3.63
CA VAL A 125 11.16 -11.01 -3.04
C VAL A 125 11.53 -11.07 -1.55
N ARG A 126 12.35 -10.10 -1.11
CA ARG A 126 12.65 -9.81 0.30
C ARG A 126 12.26 -8.37 0.63
N CYS A 127 11.98 -8.12 1.91
CA CYS A 127 11.98 -6.75 2.44
C CYS A 127 13.42 -6.26 2.67
N LEU A 128 13.60 -4.96 2.91
CA LEU A 128 14.92 -4.36 3.17
C LEU A 128 15.67 -5.08 4.30
N ASP A 129 15.03 -5.30 5.44
CA ASP A 129 15.67 -5.90 6.61
C ASP A 129 16.18 -7.31 6.33
N CYS A 130 15.35 -8.15 5.71
CA CYS A 130 15.74 -9.52 5.34
C CYS A 130 16.74 -9.55 4.17
N ALA A 131 16.75 -8.55 3.30
CA ALA A 131 17.76 -8.42 2.26
C ALA A 131 19.13 -8.07 2.85
N LEU A 132 19.19 -7.13 3.79
CA LEU A 132 20.42 -6.76 4.50
C LEU A 132 20.94 -7.88 5.42
N GLN A 133 20.04 -8.69 5.99
CA GLN A 133 20.44 -9.89 6.74
C GLN A 133 21.02 -10.97 5.83
N TYR A 134 20.51 -11.09 4.60
CA TYR A 134 21.00 -12.03 3.60
C TYR A 134 22.35 -11.58 3.01
N ASP A 135 22.45 -10.32 2.59
CA ASP A 135 23.64 -9.70 2.04
C ASP A 135 23.74 -8.26 2.55
N LYS A 136 24.70 -8.01 3.44
CA LYS A 136 24.89 -6.69 4.07
C LYS A 136 25.28 -5.59 3.10
N GLN A 137 25.91 -5.95 1.97
CA GLN A 137 26.34 -4.99 0.95
C GLN A 137 25.35 -4.92 -0.23
N LEU A 138 24.34 -5.80 -0.25
CA LEU A 138 23.36 -5.93 -1.33
C LEU A 138 24.00 -6.20 -2.71
N GLU A 139 25.21 -6.77 -2.75
CA GLU A 139 25.93 -7.06 -4.01
C GLU A 139 25.20 -8.12 -4.85
N ASN A 140 24.56 -9.08 -4.19
CA ASN A 140 23.77 -10.14 -4.83
C ASN A 140 22.27 -9.86 -4.83
N VAL A 141 21.88 -8.58 -4.72
CA VAL A 141 20.48 -8.16 -4.60
C VAL A 141 20.15 -7.15 -5.70
N VAL A 142 19.13 -7.45 -6.49
CA VAL A 142 18.59 -6.49 -7.48
C VAL A 142 17.43 -5.74 -6.83
N VAL A 143 17.47 -4.41 -6.83
CA VAL A 143 16.40 -3.60 -6.26
C VAL A 143 15.48 -3.13 -7.38
N LEU A 144 14.19 -3.46 -7.28
CA LEU A 144 13.17 -3.03 -8.22
C LEU A 144 12.21 -2.05 -7.57
N TYR A 145 11.84 -0.98 -8.25
CA TYR A 145 10.71 -0.14 -7.83
C TYR A 145 9.57 -0.19 -8.85
N GLN A 146 8.34 -0.27 -8.35
CA GLN A 146 7.16 -0.52 -9.17
C GLN A 146 6.39 0.73 -9.59
N PHE A 147 6.44 1.76 -8.75
CA PHE A 147 5.81 3.06 -8.94
C PHE A 147 6.86 4.14 -8.70
N THR A 148 6.87 5.18 -9.54
CA THR A 148 7.77 6.31 -9.32
C THR A 148 7.31 7.13 -8.12
N LEU A 149 8.23 7.84 -7.46
CA LEU A 149 7.87 8.75 -6.38
C LEU A 149 6.90 9.83 -6.84
N ASP A 150 7.05 10.32 -8.07
CA ASP A 150 6.18 11.37 -8.63
C ASP A 150 4.77 10.85 -8.90
N ASP A 151 4.63 9.61 -9.38
CA ASP A 151 3.31 8.97 -9.52
C ASP A 151 2.62 8.84 -8.16
N LEU A 152 3.36 8.41 -7.13
CA LEU A 152 2.82 8.23 -5.78
C LEU A 152 2.46 9.57 -5.13
N LYS A 153 3.29 10.60 -5.30
CA LYS A 153 2.98 11.97 -4.84
C LYS A 153 1.73 12.50 -5.52
N THR A 154 1.61 12.32 -6.83
CA THR A 154 0.44 12.76 -7.60
C THR A 154 -0.83 12.11 -7.07
N VAL A 155 -0.83 10.78 -6.88
CA VAL A 155 -1.99 10.07 -6.32
C VAL A 155 -2.28 10.52 -4.90
N TYR A 156 -1.25 10.70 -4.07
CA TYR A 156 -1.41 11.23 -2.72
C TYR A 156 -2.08 12.60 -2.77
N ASP A 157 -1.58 13.56 -3.54
CA ASP A 157 -2.11 14.93 -3.62
C ASP A 157 -3.53 14.97 -4.19
N GLN A 158 -3.85 14.12 -5.16
CA GLN A 158 -5.19 14.01 -5.75
C GLN A 158 -6.21 13.33 -4.84
N PHE A 159 -5.76 12.49 -3.91
CA PHE A 159 -6.66 11.86 -2.93
C PHE A 159 -7.13 12.91 -1.93
N GLN A 160 -8.32 13.45 -2.18
CA GLN A 160 -8.95 14.53 -1.40
C GLN A 160 -10.33 14.08 -0.91
N LEU A 161 -10.78 14.68 0.20
CA LEU A 161 -12.11 14.44 0.74
C LEU A 161 -13.17 14.87 -0.27
N TYR A 162 -14.05 13.95 -0.65
CA TYR A 162 -15.14 14.21 -1.57
C TYR A 162 -16.31 14.87 -0.82
N LEU A 163 -16.48 16.17 -1.04
CA LEU A 163 -17.62 16.91 -0.51
C LEU A 163 -18.84 16.66 -1.41
N LEU A 164 -19.92 16.18 -0.82
CA LEU A 164 -21.20 16.07 -1.53
C LEU A 164 -21.71 17.47 -1.88
N PRO A 165 -22.29 17.67 -3.07
CA PRO A 165 -22.92 18.94 -3.41
C PRO A 165 -23.96 19.29 -2.34
N THR A 166 -23.84 20.46 -1.72
CA THR A 166 -24.90 20.99 -0.87
C THR A 166 -26.14 21.19 -1.72
N LEU A 167 -27.23 20.49 -1.41
CA LEU A 167 -28.54 20.78 -1.96
C LEU A 167 -28.92 22.20 -1.51
N ASN A 168 -28.62 23.20 -2.33
CA ASN A 168 -29.16 24.54 -2.12
C ASN A 168 -30.67 24.43 -2.31
N SER A 169 -31.42 24.38 -1.21
CA SER A 169 -32.85 24.59 -1.21
C SER A 169 -33.11 26.04 -1.60
N THR A 170 -33.20 26.31 -2.91
CA THR A 170 -33.75 27.56 -3.42
C THR A 170 -35.23 27.57 -3.09
N THR A 171 -35.56 28.10 -1.91
CA THR A 171 -36.91 28.54 -1.58
C THR A 171 -37.25 29.64 -2.57
N ARG A 172 -37.90 29.30 -3.69
CA ARG A 172 -38.55 30.28 -4.56
C ARG A 172 -39.66 30.91 -3.72
N SER A 173 -39.40 32.10 -3.19
CA SER A 173 -40.44 33.00 -2.72
C SER A 173 -41.35 33.30 -3.90
N ILE A 174 -42.51 32.65 -3.90
CA ILE A 174 -43.63 32.99 -4.78
C ILE A 174 -44.11 34.36 -4.31
N THR A 175 -43.73 35.42 -5.04
CA THR A 175 -44.38 36.72 -4.94
C THR A 175 -45.79 36.57 -5.48
N ASN A 176 -46.78 36.54 -4.59
CA ASN A 176 -48.17 36.69 -4.96
C ASN A 176 -48.42 38.14 -5.39
N THR A 177 -49.10 38.22 -6.54
CA THR A 177 -49.90 39.31 -7.14
C THR A 177 -50.14 40.55 -6.30
#